data_AF-A0A8T6LPK9-F1
#
_entry.id   AF-A0A8T6LPK9-F1
#
_cell.length_a   1.000
_cell.length_b   1.000
_cell.length_c   1.000
_cell.angle_alpha   90.00
_cell.angle_beta   90.00
_cell.angle_gamma   90.00
#
_symmetry.space_group_name_H-M   'P 1'
#
loop_
_entity.id
_entity.type
_entity.pdbx_description
1 polymer ?
#
loop_
_entity_poly.entity_id
_entity_poly.type
_entity_poly.pdbx_seq_one_letter_code
_entity_poly.pdbx_strand_id
1 'polypeptide(L)'
;ILYDPRHLLLQQLDYLAFIDIYHERIGMFHVKDAEFLPNGRSGLYGGYQDWIDRPGRFRSVGDGQIDFASIFSKLTRYGFDGWAVLEWECCIKQPEQGAREGAQFILEHLITPTEKAFDDFAGAAADEARNRRILGLGEKASKTQ
;
A
#
# COMPACT_ATOMS: atom_id res chain seq x y z
N ILE A 1 8.32 -11.99 -9.47
CA ILE A 1 7.35 -11.05 -10.08
C ILE A 1 7.87 -9.65 -9.85
N LEU A 2 7.93 -8.86 -10.93
CA LEU A 2 8.08 -7.42 -10.84
C LEU A 2 6.68 -6.84 -10.71
N TYR A 3 6.39 -6.24 -9.56
CA TYR A 3 5.10 -5.63 -9.28
C TYR A 3 5.10 -4.18 -9.80
N ASP A 4 4.25 -3.90 -10.77
CA ASP A 4 4.01 -2.56 -11.32
C ASP A 4 2.49 -2.31 -11.32
N PRO A 5 1.97 -1.48 -10.39
CA PRO A 5 0.54 -1.29 -10.21
C PRO A 5 -0.11 -0.57 -11.40
N ARG A 6 0.67 0.18 -12.19
CA ARG A 6 0.14 1.00 -13.29
C ARG A 6 -0.50 0.13 -14.38
N HIS A 7 0.12 -1.02 -14.67
CA HIS A 7 -0.36 -1.95 -15.69
C HIS A 7 -1.63 -2.66 -15.20
N LEU A 8 -1.64 -3.01 -13.91
CA LEU A 8 -2.77 -3.67 -13.26
C LEU A 8 -3.99 -2.74 -13.20
N LEU A 9 -3.81 -1.45 -12.88
CA LEU A 9 -4.88 -0.45 -12.95
C LEU A 9 -5.50 -0.41 -14.35
N LEU A 10 -4.67 -0.29 -15.39
CA LEU A 10 -5.18 -0.26 -16.76
C LEU A 10 -5.87 -1.58 -17.13
N GLN A 11 -5.33 -2.72 -16.70
CA GLN A 11 -5.97 -4.03 -16.88
C GLN A 11 -7.25 -4.24 -16.06
N GLN A 12 -7.67 -3.25 -15.24
CA GLN A 12 -8.82 -3.33 -14.35
C GLN A 12 -8.70 -4.47 -13.33
N LEU A 13 -7.47 -4.75 -12.91
CA LEU A 13 -7.17 -5.67 -11.82
C LEU A 13 -7.13 -4.92 -10.50
N ASP A 14 -7.59 -5.58 -9.44
CA ASP A 14 -7.35 -5.13 -8.07
C ASP A 14 -5.86 -5.33 -7.75
N TYR A 15 -5.08 -4.27 -7.94
CA TYR A 15 -3.64 -4.29 -7.73
C TYR A 15 -3.27 -4.41 -6.24
N LEU A 16 -4.17 -4.05 -5.31
CA LEU A 16 -3.93 -4.22 -3.89
C LEU A 16 -4.14 -5.68 -3.46
N ALA A 17 -5.22 -6.31 -3.94
CA ALA A 17 -5.43 -7.76 -3.75
C ALA A 17 -4.34 -8.59 -4.44
N PHE A 18 -3.77 -8.11 -5.55
CA PHE A 18 -2.63 -8.77 -6.20
C PHE A 18 -1.44 -8.94 -5.23
N ILE A 19 -1.15 -7.93 -4.41
CA ILE A 19 -0.11 -8.04 -3.37
C ILE A 19 -0.50 -9.13 -2.36
N ASP A 20 -1.74 -9.12 -1.87
CA ASP A 20 -2.20 -10.11 -0.88
C ASP A 20 -2.03 -11.54 -1.39
N ILE A 21 -2.34 -11.78 -2.67
CA ILE A 21 -2.28 -13.10 -3.32
C ILE A 21 -0.83 -13.52 -3.63
N TYR A 22 0.02 -12.60 -4.08
CA TYR A 22 1.32 -12.93 -4.69
C TYR A 22 2.55 -12.41 -3.94
N HIS A 23 2.41 -11.83 -2.74
CA HIS A 23 3.52 -11.22 -1.99
C HIS A 23 4.78 -12.10 -1.91
N GLU A 24 4.65 -13.41 -1.67
CA GLU A 24 5.78 -14.36 -1.62
C GLU A 24 6.58 -14.48 -2.93
N ARG A 25 6.02 -14.01 -4.05
CA ARG A 25 6.61 -14.07 -5.38
C ARG A 25 7.02 -12.70 -5.89
N ILE A 26 6.67 -11.61 -5.21
CA ILE A 26 7.09 -10.26 -5.57
C ILE A 26 8.56 -10.09 -5.16
N GLY A 27 9.43 -9.86 -6.15
CA GLY A 27 10.86 -9.67 -5.93
C GLY A 27 11.34 -8.25 -6.22
N MET A 28 10.51 -7.42 -6.86
CA MET A 28 10.82 -6.03 -7.17
C MET A 28 9.55 -5.22 -7.29
N PHE A 29 9.60 -3.94 -6.90
CA PHE A 29 8.49 -3.00 -7.02
C PHE A 29 8.89 -1.82 -7.90
N HIS A 30 8.18 -1.62 -9.01
CA HIS A 30 8.27 -0.40 -9.80
C HIS A 30 7.26 0.63 -9.29
N VAL A 31 7.78 1.74 -8.78
CA VAL A 31 6.97 2.89 -8.37
C VAL A 31 6.64 3.69 -9.63
N LYS A 32 5.56 3.29 -10.28
CA LYS A 32 5.03 3.95 -11.47
C LYS A 32 3.54 4.19 -11.32
N ASP A 33 3.07 5.27 -11.91
CA ASP A 33 1.70 5.73 -11.77
C ASP A 33 0.98 5.74 -13.12
N ALA A 34 -0.33 5.62 -13.06
CA ALA A 34 -1.20 5.66 -14.21
C ALA A 34 -2.56 6.21 -13.81
N GLU A 35 -3.30 6.65 -14.82
CA GLU A 35 -4.71 6.98 -14.70
C GLU A 35 -5.49 6.33 -15.83
N PHE A 36 -6.76 6.06 -15.56
CA PHE A 36 -7.72 5.65 -16.56
C PHE A 36 -8.92 6.60 -16.56
N LEU A 37 -9.05 7.40 -17.62
CA LEU A 37 -10.13 8.35 -17.84
C LEU A 37 -10.93 7.93 -19.08
N PRO A 38 -12.02 7.15 -18.93
CA PRO A 38 -12.77 6.65 -20.06
C PRO A 38 -13.45 7.78 -20.84
N ASN A 39 -13.61 7.59 -22.14
CA ASN A 39 -14.40 8.47 -22.99
C ASN A 39 -15.26 7.66 -23.98
N GLY A 40 -16.15 8.34 -24.72
CA GLY A 40 -17.07 7.68 -25.65
C GLY A 40 -16.46 7.18 -26.96
N ARG A 41 -15.16 7.42 -27.21
CA ARG A 41 -14.47 7.09 -28.48
C ARG A 41 -13.43 5.98 -28.34
N SER A 42 -12.81 5.85 -27.17
CA SER A 42 -11.74 4.89 -26.92
C SER A 42 -11.81 4.40 -25.49
N GLY A 43 -11.49 3.13 -25.30
CA GLY A 43 -11.39 2.48 -24.00
C GLY A 43 -9.94 2.09 -23.68
N LEU A 44 -9.79 1.03 -22.88
CA LEU A 44 -8.49 0.51 -22.43
C LEU A 44 -7.45 0.35 -23.54
N TYR A 45 -7.85 -0.16 -24.71
CA TYR A 45 -6.91 -0.42 -25.81
C TYR A 45 -6.38 0.86 -26.50
N GLY A 46 -6.80 2.04 -26.07
CA GLY A 46 -6.24 3.33 -26.49
C GLY A 46 -6.62 3.76 -27.91
N GLY A 47 -7.01 2.84 -28.79
CA GLY A 47 -7.48 3.14 -30.14
C GLY A 47 -6.37 3.68 -31.06
N TYR A 48 -5.13 3.26 -30.86
CA TYR A 48 -3.93 3.69 -31.59
C TYR A 48 -3.65 5.21 -31.54
N GLN A 49 -4.19 5.90 -30.53
CA GLN A 49 -3.97 7.33 -30.33
C GLN A 49 -2.57 7.63 -29.77
N ASP A 50 -2.16 8.90 -29.86
CA ASP A 50 -0.99 9.40 -29.15
C ASP A 50 -1.17 9.28 -27.62
N TRP A 51 -0.08 9.14 -26.89
CA TRP A 51 -0.11 8.85 -25.45
C TRP A 51 -0.92 9.86 -24.63
N ILE A 52 -0.92 11.13 -25.03
CA ILE A 52 -1.62 12.20 -24.32
C ILE A 52 -3.15 12.10 -24.45
N ASP A 53 -3.64 11.52 -25.55
CA ASP A 53 -5.06 11.44 -25.91
C ASP A 53 -5.70 10.10 -25.48
N ARG A 54 -4.89 9.12 -25.08
CA ARG A 54 -5.38 7.82 -24.62
C ARG A 54 -6.20 7.97 -23.33
N PRO A 55 -7.27 7.17 -23.15
CA PRO A 55 -7.95 7.03 -21.87
C PRO A 55 -7.03 6.53 -20.75
N GLY A 56 -6.18 5.55 -21.05
CA GLY A 56 -5.16 5.03 -20.15
C GLY A 56 -3.83 5.73 -20.38
N ARG A 57 -3.32 6.44 -19.37
CA ARG A 57 -2.07 7.22 -19.48
C ARG A 57 -1.12 6.88 -18.35
N PHE A 58 0.17 6.80 -18.68
CA PHE A 58 1.22 6.76 -17.68
C PHE A 58 1.53 8.16 -17.19
N ARG A 59 1.69 8.27 -15.86
CA ARG A 59 1.79 9.51 -15.12
C ARG A 59 3.07 9.51 -14.30
N SER A 60 3.55 10.71 -14.01
CA SER A 60 4.56 10.86 -12.97
C SER A 60 3.94 10.43 -11.65
N VAL A 61 4.74 9.79 -10.80
CA VAL A 61 4.30 9.32 -9.47
C VAL A 61 3.66 10.48 -8.69
N GLY A 62 2.43 10.26 -8.21
CA GLY A 62 1.63 11.24 -7.47
C GLY A 62 0.64 12.04 -8.33
N ASP A 63 0.74 11.97 -9.66
CA ASP A 63 -0.19 12.65 -10.57
C ASP A 63 -1.29 11.73 -11.14
N GLY A 64 -1.26 10.43 -10.82
CA GLY A 64 -2.22 9.45 -11.31
C GLY A 64 -3.20 9.00 -10.24
N GLN A 65 -3.60 7.73 -10.32
CA GLN A 65 -4.69 7.15 -9.54
C GLN A 65 -4.25 5.98 -8.65
N ILE A 66 -2.95 5.64 -8.64
CA ILE A 66 -2.42 4.55 -7.82
C ILE A 66 -2.41 4.95 -6.34
N ASP A 67 -2.98 4.11 -5.48
CA ASP A 67 -2.92 4.26 -4.02
C ASP A 67 -1.59 3.73 -3.48
N PHE A 68 -0.57 4.58 -3.51
CA PHE A 68 0.76 4.24 -3.00
C PHE A 68 0.76 4.04 -1.48
N ALA A 69 -0.03 4.79 -0.71
CA ALA A 69 -0.09 4.63 0.74
C ALA A 69 -0.49 3.19 1.11
N SER A 70 -1.51 2.64 0.44
CA SER A 70 -1.92 1.25 0.63
C SER A 70 -0.89 0.24 0.13
N ILE A 71 -0.23 0.49 -1.00
CA ILE A 71 0.81 -0.41 -1.54
C ILE A 71 1.98 -0.52 -0.57
N PHE A 72 2.56 0.60 -0.15
CA PHE A 72 3.68 0.61 0.79
C PHE A 72 3.27 -0.04 2.12
N SER A 73 2.08 0.27 2.64
CA SER A 73 1.55 -0.39 3.85
C SER A 73 1.46 -1.91 3.71
N LYS A 74 0.97 -2.41 2.57
CA LYS A 74 0.86 -3.85 2.32
C LYS A 74 2.23 -4.51 2.15
N LEU A 75 3.13 -3.93 1.35
CA LEU A 75 4.48 -4.46 1.16
C LEU A 75 5.23 -4.52 2.49
N THR A 76 5.14 -3.46 3.31
CA THR A 76 5.70 -3.45 4.66
C THR A 76 5.07 -4.52 5.55
N ARG A 77 3.74 -4.67 5.53
CA ARG A 77 3.04 -5.72 6.29
C ARG A 77 3.53 -7.13 5.94
N TYR A 78 3.81 -7.39 4.67
CA TYR A 78 4.30 -8.68 4.20
C TYR A 78 5.82 -8.85 4.31
N GLY A 79 6.54 -7.86 4.87
CA GLY A 79 7.98 -7.93 5.08
C GLY A 79 8.79 -7.89 3.79
N PHE A 80 8.29 -7.23 2.75
CA PHE A 80 9.05 -7.05 1.51
C PHE A 80 10.30 -6.19 1.76
N ASP A 81 11.47 -6.74 1.46
CA ASP A 81 12.80 -6.14 1.71
C ASP A 81 13.53 -5.75 0.41
N GLY A 82 12.83 -5.78 -0.72
CA GLY A 82 13.38 -5.45 -2.03
C GLY A 82 13.37 -3.94 -2.35
N TRP A 83 13.73 -3.62 -3.60
CA TRP A 83 13.84 -2.24 -4.06
C TRP A 83 12.50 -1.67 -4.53
N ALA A 84 12.21 -0.44 -4.08
CA ALA A 84 11.22 0.45 -4.68
C ALA A 84 11.92 1.29 -5.75
N VAL A 85 11.75 0.91 -7.02
CA VAL A 85 12.45 1.52 -8.15
C VAL A 85 11.55 2.53 -8.84
N LEU A 86 11.98 3.79 -8.88
CA LEU A 86 11.38 4.79 -9.75
C LEU A 86 11.85 4.57 -11.18
N GLU A 87 10.92 4.36 -12.10
CA GLU A 87 11.21 4.40 -13.53
C GLU A 87 10.24 5.40 -14.16
N TRP A 88 10.79 6.49 -14.69
CA TRP A 88 9.99 7.64 -15.08
C TRP A 88 9.36 7.44 -16.46
N GLU A 89 8.03 7.57 -16.52
CA GLU A 89 7.24 7.64 -17.76
C GLU A 89 6.04 8.57 -17.55
N CYS A 90 5.98 9.69 -18.25
CA CYS A 90 4.83 10.59 -18.24
C CYS A 90 4.67 11.29 -19.59
N CYS A 91 3.44 11.38 -20.09
CA CYS A 91 3.14 12.08 -21.35
C CYS A 91 3.03 13.62 -21.21
N ILE A 92 3.18 14.17 -20.00
CA ILE A 92 2.97 15.60 -19.71
C ILE A 92 4.14 16.21 -18.94
N LYS A 93 4.58 15.57 -17.85
CA LYS A 93 5.66 16.08 -17.00
C LYS A 93 7.01 15.91 -17.70
N GLN A 94 8.00 16.68 -17.29
CA GLN A 94 9.38 16.61 -17.78
C GLN A 94 10.19 15.58 -16.96
N PRO A 95 11.14 14.82 -17.56
CA PRO A 95 11.80 13.71 -16.87
C PRO A 95 12.57 14.09 -15.62
N GLU A 96 13.38 15.14 -15.66
CA GLU A 96 14.20 15.61 -14.55
C GLU A 96 13.37 16.16 -13.40
N GLN A 97 12.24 16.81 -13.72
CA GLN A 97 11.27 17.22 -12.72
C GLN A 97 10.64 15.99 -12.03
N GLY A 98 10.13 15.04 -12.83
CA GLY A 98 9.48 13.86 -12.28
C GLY A 98 10.43 12.92 -11.53
N ALA A 99 11.71 12.86 -11.93
CA ALA A 99 12.73 12.11 -11.18
C ALA A 99 12.99 12.73 -9.80
N ARG A 100 13.10 14.07 -9.73
CA ARG A 100 13.32 14.81 -8.47
C ARG A 100 12.14 14.66 -7.52
N GLU A 101 10.92 14.89 -8.02
CA GLU A 101 9.70 14.77 -7.23
C GLU A 101 9.44 13.31 -6.82
N GLY A 102 9.62 12.36 -7.75
CA GLY A 102 9.40 10.94 -7.50
C GLY A 102 10.37 10.35 -6.46
N ALA A 103 11.63 10.78 -6.44
CA ALA A 103 12.57 10.35 -5.42
C ALA A 103 12.12 10.77 -4.01
N GLN A 104 11.71 12.03 -3.85
CA GLN A 104 11.18 12.52 -2.58
C GLN A 104 9.88 11.80 -2.20
N PHE A 105 8.95 11.65 -3.14
CA PHE A 105 7.69 10.95 -2.93
C PHE A 105 7.91 9.54 -2.37
N ILE A 106 8.84 8.77 -2.95
CA ILE A 106 9.14 7.42 -2.47
C ILE A 106 9.68 7.44 -1.04
N LEU A 107 10.60 8.35 -0.74
CA LEU A 107 11.16 8.48 0.62
C LEU A 107 10.08 8.76 1.66
N GLU A 108 9.09 9.60 1.32
CA GLU A 108 7.96 9.93 2.19
C GLU A 108 6.99 8.76 2.41
N HIS A 109 6.97 7.78 1.50
CA HIS A 109 6.12 6.58 1.61
C HIS A 109 6.81 5.38 2.27
N LEU A 110 8.13 5.41 2.47
CA LEU A 110 8.83 4.33 3.15
C LEU A 110 8.38 4.25 4.61
N ILE A 111 8.01 3.05 5.04
CA ILE A 111 7.54 2.78 6.40
C ILE A 111 8.60 1.99 7.14
N THR A 112 9.05 2.53 8.28
CA THR A 112 9.81 1.78 9.27
C THR A 112 8.84 0.90 10.07
N PRO A 113 8.95 -0.44 10.02
CA PRO A 113 8.07 -1.33 10.77
C PRO A 113 8.21 -1.13 12.29
N THR A 114 7.12 -1.33 13.03
CA THR A 114 7.17 -1.39 14.51
C THR A 114 7.84 -2.68 14.98
N GLU A 115 8.68 -2.59 15.99
CA GLU A 115 9.31 -3.75 16.64
C GLU A 115 8.38 -4.46 17.65
N LYS A 116 7.30 -3.79 18.07
CA LYS A 116 6.37 -4.28 19.09
C LYS A 116 4.98 -4.48 18.51
N ALA A 117 4.26 -5.46 19.04
CA ALA A 117 2.85 -5.63 18.71
C ALA A 117 2.07 -4.42 19.25
N PHE A 118 1.06 -4.00 18.50
CA PHE A 118 0.26 -2.84 18.87
C PHE A 118 -0.37 -2.98 20.28
N ASP A 119 -0.77 -4.19 20.66
CA ASP A 119 -1.41 -4.47 21.96
C ASP A 119 -0.43 -4.76 23.10
N ASP A 120 0.89 -4.69 22.88
CA ASP A 120 1.88 -4.97 23.93
C ASP A 120 1.79 -3.97 25.11
N PHE A 121 1.21 -2.78 24.91
CA PHE A 121 0.93 -1.85 26.02
C PHE A 121 -0.15 -2.36 26.98
N ALA A 122 -1.06 -3.24 26.50
CA ALA A 122 -2.09 -3.88 27.32
C ALA A 122 -1.56 -5.13 28.04
N GLY A 123 -0.37 -5.60 27.66
CA GLY A 123 0.33 -6.75 28.24
C GLY A 123 0.94 -6.49 29.61
N ALA A 124 0.15 -6.03 30.59
CA ALA A 124 0.49 -6.34 31.97
C ALA A 124 0.43 -7.87 32.13
N ALA A 125 1.44 -8.48 32.76
CA ALA A 125 1.43 -9.92 33.05
C ALA A 125 0.06 -10.34 33.62
N ALA A 126 -0.49 -11.44 33.10
CA ALA A 126 -1.80 -11.92 33.52
C ALA A 126 -1.79 -12.17 35.04
N ASP A 127 -2.43 -11.28 35.79
CA ASP A 127 -2.63 -11.42 37.24
C ASP A 127 -4.04 -11.98 37.45
N GLU A 128 -4.11 -13.26 37.77
CA GLU A 128 -5.37 -13.95 38.03
C GLU A 128 -6.16 -13.30 39.17
N ALA A 129 -5.50 -12.82 40.23
CA ALA A 129 -6.16 -12.15 41.33
C ALA A 129 -6.73 -10.78 40.90
N ARG A 130 -6.00 -10.03 40.06
CA ARG A 130 -6.50 -8.79 39.44
C ARG A 130 -7.69 -9.07 38.53
N ASN A 131 -7.61 -10.10 37.70
CA ASN A 131 -8.68 -10.48 36.77
C ASN A 131 -9.93 -10.92 37.52
N ARG A 132 -9.79 -11.74 38.57
CA ARG A 132 -10.91 -12.15 39.44
C ARG A 132 -11.56 -10.96 40.15
N ARG A 133 -10.79 -9.96 40.60
CA ARG A 133 -11.36 -8.72 41.17
C ARG A 133 -12.16 -7.92 40.14
N ILE A 134 -11.62 -7.73 38.93
CA ILE A 134 -12.29 -7.03 37.83
C ILE A 134 -13.61 -7.73 37.46
N LEU A 135 -13.61 -9.06 37.45
CA LEU A 135 -14.78 -9.89 37.13
C LEU A 135 -15.78 -10.03 38.30
N GLY A 136 -15.54 -9.42 39.46
CA GLY A 136 -16.41 -9.56 40.65
C GLY A 136 -16.39 -10.94 41.31
N LEU A 137 -15.35 -11.74 41.04
CA LEU A 137 -15.14 -13.10 41.54
C LEU A 137 -14.19 -13.15 42.75
N GLY A 138 -13.89 -12.00 43.36
CA GLY A 138 -13.18 -11.92 44.63
C GLY A 138 -14.01 -12.55 45.75
N GLU A 139 -13.35 -13.30 46.66
CA GLU A 139 -14.00 -14.05 47.73
C GLU A 139 -15.07 -13.20 48.43
N LYS A 140 -16.33 -13.65 48.35
CA LYS A 140 -17.38 -13.16 49.24
C LYS A 140 -16.97 -13.61 50.63
N ALA A 141 -16.60 -12.66 51.49
CA ALA A 141 -16.43 -12.91 52.91
C ALA A 141 -17.66 -13.69 53.40
N SER A 142 -17.41 -14.90 53.91
CA SER A 142 -18.40 -15.73 54.59
C SER A 142 -19.07 -14.87 55.66
N LYS A 143 -20.31 -14.43 55.41
CA LYS A 143 -21.15 -13.88 56.46
C LYS A 143 -21.57 -15.05 57.33
N THR A 144 -20.79 -15.31 58.37
CA THR A 144 -21.22 -16.12 59.50
C THR A 144 -22.19 -15.28 60.32
N GLN A 145 -23.48 -15.61 60.26
CA GLN A 145 -24.45 -15.37 61.31
C GLN A 145 -25.58 -16.40 61.20
#